data_AF-A0A2H3IWX0-F1
#
_entry.id   AF-A0A2H3IWX0-F1
#
_cell.length_a   1.000
_cell.length_b   1.000
_cell.length_c   1.000
_cell.angle_alpha   90.00
_cell.angle_beta   90.00
_cell.angle_gamma   90.00
#
_symmetry.space_group_name_H-M   'P 1'
#
loop_
_entity.id
_entity.type
_entity.pdbx_description
1 polymer ?
#
loop_
_entity_poly.entity_id
_entity_poly.type
_entity_poly.pdbx_seq_one_letter_code
_entity_poly.pdbx_strand_id
1 'polypeptide(L)'
;MIFSKIQSTALAALATLSSLAQAAPGVRVVSRDLAFDYNSEKVRGVNLGGWLVLEPWITPSLFEQGGPDAVDEWCLSEALGDGAQSTLSQHWNSFITADDFQQISAAGMNHVRIPVGYWAVVPQTGEPFVQGQLDVLDQAIGWARDAGLKVIVDLHGAPGSQNGFDNSGRRGSINWDKVPDHISITLDAIRALSERYATQSDVVTSIEALNEPMTVMGDAGVNVWTLQQYYYDTWGRLREVNQDTALTLHDGFQDIGFWNGFMGPGSGVWNVMMDTHHYEVFDSGLLSLDINGHTQTACAFGSKVADTDKWTIVGEWTGAMTDCAKYLNGRGVGARWDGSFGQGSSYHGSCDGYSKGEVTSLSDDTRTNIRRFIEAQLDAFEKHTGWIYWTWTTEGAPEWDMKRQLAANVFPNPVTSRQFPGQC
;
A
#
# COMPACT_ATOMS: atom_id res chain seq x y z
N MET A 1 -78.46 39.81 35.84
CA MET A 1 -77.30 39.89 34.93
C MET A 1 -77.53 38.89 33.81
N ILE A 2 -77.48 39.38 32.56
CA ILE A 2 -76.86 38.76 31.38
C ILE A 2 -77.54 37.46 30.89
N PHE A 3 -78.40 37.55 29.86
CA PHE A 3 -78.12 37.42 28.41
C PHE A 3 -77.59 36.01 28.05
N SER A 4 -77.96 35.31 26.98
CA SER A 4 -78.94 35.44 25.88
C SER A 4 -78.39 34.58 24.74
N LYS A 5 -79.22 33.72 24.12
CA LYS A 5 -79.20 33.36 22.68
C LYS A 5 -77.91 32.63 22.17
N ILE A 6 -77.84 31.83 21.12
CA ILE A 6 -78.71 31.45 20.00
C ILE A 6 -77.98 30.31 19.23
N GLN A 7 -78.77 29.45 18.58
CA GLN A 7 -78.52 28.68 17.33
C GLN A 7 -77.38 27.66 17.17
N SER A 8 -77.83 26.41 16.97
CA SER A 8 -77.77 25.60 15.73
C SER A 8 -76.49 25.54 14.90
N THR A 9 -75.95 24.32 14.74
CA THR A 9 -75.31 23.85 13.49
C THR A 9 -75.40 22.33 13.36
N ALA A 10 -75.87 21.88 12.20
CA ALA A 10 -75.79 20.51 11.71
C ALA A 10 -74.41 20.23 11.10
N LEU A 11 -73.99 18.96 10.98
CA LEU A 11 -73.40 18.41 9.73
C LEU A 11 -73.19 16.88 9.83
N ALA A 12 -73.56 16.20 8.74
CA ALA A 12 -73.21 14.83 8.40
C ALA A 12 -71.93 14.83 7.53
N ALA A 13 -71.17 13.72 7.48
CA ALA A 13 -70.73 13.06 6.23
C ALA A 13 -69.63 11.98 6.40
N LEU A 14 -69.94 10.81 5.80
CA LEU A 14 -69.12 9.90 4.99
C LEU A 14 -67.90 9.12 5.54
N ALA A 15 -68.12 7.81 5.66
CA ALA A 15 -67.47 6.67 4.96
C ALA A 15 -65.94 6.66 4.78
N THR A 16 -65.29 5.64 5.37
CA THR A 16 -63.93 5.21 5.05
C THR A 16 -63.91 3.79 4.50
N LEU A 17 -63.54 3.67 3.23
CA LEU A 17 -63.13 2.43 2.56
C LEU A 17 -61.72 2.07 3.03
N SER A 18 -61.55 0.89 3.62
CA SER A 18 -60.26 0.32 3.98
C SER A 18 -59.63 -0.39 2.78
N SER A 19 -58.59 0.21 2.19
CA SER A 19 -57.70 -0.45 1.25
C SER A 19 -56.64 -1.26 1.98
N LEU A 20 -56.61 -2.57 1.73
CA LEU A 20 -55.49 -3.45 2.12
C LEU A 20 -54.36 -3.24 1.11
N ALA A 21 -53.38 -2.41 1.46
CA ALA A 21 -52.10 -2.37 0.76
C ALA A 21 -51.24 -3.52 1.29
N GLN A 22 -51.02 -4.54 0.46
CA GLN A 22 -50.03 -5.58 0.72
C GLN A 22 -48.64 -4.96 0.52
N ALA A 23 -47.94 -4.72 1.63
CA ALA A 23 -46.54 -4.32 1.59
C ALA A 23 -45.72 -5.44 0.93
N ALA A 24 -45.03 -5.11 -0.16
CA ALA A 24 -44.00 -5.99 -0.71
C ALA A 24 -42.96 -6.27 0.39
N PRO A 25 -42.45 -7.51 0.51
CA PRO A 25 -41.40 -7.80 1.48
C PRO A 25 -40.19 -6.92 1.13
N GLY A 26 -39.85 -6.02 2.05
CA GLY A 26 -38.65 -5.22 1.93
C GLY A 26 -37.45 -6.16 1.78
N VAL A 27 -36.69 -5.97 0.69
CA VAL A 27 -35.37 -6.56 0.56
C VAL A 27 -34.56 -6.02 1.72
N ARG A 28 -34.34 -6.85 2.73
CA ARG A 28 -33.42 -6.54 3.82
C ARG A 28 -32.03 -6.61 3.20
N VAL A 29 -31.46 -5.46 2.87
CA VAL A 29 -30.04 -5.35 2.56
C VAL A 29 -29.31 -5.77 3.84
N VAL A 30 -28.91 -7.03 3.90
CA VAL A 30 -27.93 -7.48 4.88
C VAL A 30 -26.64 -6.85 4.40
N SER A 31 -26.15 -5.80 5.06
CA SER A 31 -24.78 -5.35 4.79
C SER A 31 -23.90 -6.56 5.08
N ARG A 32 -23.12 -6.99 4.09
CA ARG A 32 -22.15 -8.04 4.35
C ARG A 32 -21.02 -7.37 5.11
N ASP A 33 -20.64 -7.93 6.24
CA ASP A 33 -19.44 -7.48 6.94
C ASP A 33 -18.22 -7.68 6.01
N LEU A 34 -17.16 -6.88 6.20
CA LEU A 34 -15.91 -7.03 5.47
C LEU A 34 -15.40 -8.49 5.57
N ALA A 35 -14.77 -8.99 4.51
CA ALA A 35 -14.28 -10.38 4.50
C ALA A 35 -13.05 -10.63 5.39
N PHE A 36 -12.58 -9.61 6.13
CA PHE A 36 -11.56 -9.69 7.17
C PHE A 36 -11.97 -8.76 8.33
N ASP A 37 -11.86 -9.23 9.57
CA ASP A 37 -12.20 -8.44 10.75
C ASP A 37 -11.02 -7.60 11.22
N TYR A 38 -10.86 -6.40 10.63
CA TYR A 38 -9.82 -5.45 10.99
C TYR A 38 -9.90 -4.91 12.45
N ASN A 39 -10.97 -5.21 13.19
CA ASN A 39 -11.07 -4.83 14.61
C ASN A 39 -10.46 -5.87 15.55
N SER A 40 -10.48 -7.16 15.15
CA SER A 40 -10.12 -8.28 16.04
C SER A 40 -8.94 -9.09 15.54
N GLU A 41 -8.62 -9.02 14.25
CA GLU A 41 -7.53 -9.76 13.63
C GLU A 41 -6.39 -8.83 13.20
N LYS A 42 -5.16 -9.34 13.25
CA LYS A 42 -3.97 -8.61 12.79
C LYS A 42 -3.70 -8.88 11.32
N VAL A 43 -3.46 -7.83 10.56
CA VAL A 43 -2.92 -7.89 9.21
C VAL A 43 -1.45 -8.31 9.30
N ARG A 44 -1.11 -9.39 8.62
CA ARG A 44 0.26 -9.89 8.49
C ARG A 44 0.47 -10.23 7.03
N GLY A 45 1.17 -9.36 6.32
CA GLY A 45 1.29 -9.50 4.88
C GLY A 45 2.65 -9.16 4.33
N VAL A 46 2.73 -9.26 3.02
CA VAL A 46 3.90 -8.87 2.25
C VAL A 46 3.49 -8.17 0.96
N ASN A 47 4.28 -7.21 0.53
CA ASN A 47 4.12 -6.53 -0.74
C ASN A 47 4.62 -7.43 -1.88
N LEU A 48 3.94 -7.37 -3.02
CA LEU A 48 4.40 -7.97 -4.28
C LEU A 48 5.02 -6.87 -5.16
N GLY A 49 5.97 -6.12 -4.58
CA GLY A 49 6.68 -5.01 -5.22
C GLY A 49 7.60 -5.47 -6.36
N GLY A 50 7.87 -4.57 -7.31
CA GLY A 50 8.65 -4.88 -8.52
C GLY A 50 7.95 -5.79 -9.53
N TRP A 51 6.67 -6.13 -9.32
CA TRP A 51 5.92 -7.03 -10.20
C TRP A 51 5.14 -6.28 -11.29
N LEU A 52 4.04 -5.61 -10.94
CA LEU A 52 3.17 -4.89 -11.88
C LEU A 52 3.52 -3.39 -12.00
N VAL A 53 4.39 -2.92 -11.10
CA VAL A 53 5.14 -1.67 -11.21
C VAL A 53 6.60 -2.01 -10.97
N LEU A 54 7.46 -1.64 -11.91
CA LEU A 54 8.87 -2.01 -11.87
C LEU A 54 9.71 -1.02 -11.07
N GLU A 55 10.64 -1.57 -10.29
CA GLU A 55 11.62 -0.80 -9.54
C GLU A 55 13.04 -1.28 -9.86
N PRO A 56 13.96 -0.36 -10.24
CA PRO A 56 15.33 -0.72 -10.62
C PRO A 56 16.09 -1.54 -9.58
N TRP A 57 15.77 -1.36 -8.31
CA TRP A 57 16.49 -2.02 -7.22
C TRP A 57 15.93 -3.40 -6.88
N ILE A 58 14.67 -3.69 -7.19
CA ILE A 58 14.05 -5.01 -7.01
C ILE A 58 14.47 -5.95 -8.15
N THR A 59 14.38 -5.48 -9.40
CA THR A 59 14.66 -6.24 -10.63
C THR A 59 15.72 -5.56 -11.51
N PRO A 60 16.96 -5.34 -11.01
CA PRO A 60 17.99 -4.63 -11.75
C PRO A 60 18.30 -5.22 -13.13
N SER A 61 18.11 -6.52 -13.35
CA SER A 61 18.37 -7.16 -14.64
C SER A 61 17.54 -6.58 -15.80
N LEU A 62 16.26 -6.26 -15.56
CA LEU A 62 15.36 -5.66 -16.55
C LEU A 62 15.84 -4.27 -16.98
N PHE A 63 16.25 -3.48 -16.00
CA PHE A 63 16.71 -2.12 -16.24
C PHE A 63 18.08 -2.13 -16.92
N GLU A 64 18.97 -3.06 -16.58
CA GLU A 64 20.23 -3.26 -17.29
C GLU A 64 20.03 -3.56 -18.79
N GLN A 65 19.00 -4.32 -19.16
CA GLN A 65 18.63 -4.56 -20.55
C GLN A 65 18.22 -3.28 -21.30
N GLY A 66 17.53 -2.36 -20.62
CA GLY A 66 17.12 -1.05 -21.17
C GLY A 66 18.25 -0.02 -21.28
N GLY A 67 19.48 -0.36 -20.86
CA GLY A 67 20.60 0.57 -20.86
C GLY A 67 20.57 1.58 -19.71
N PRO A 68 21.55 2.50 -19.64
CA PRO A 68 21.76 3.37 -18.47
C PRO A 68 20.63 4.37 -18.21
N ASP A 69 19.88 4.74 -19.24
CA ASP A 69 18.80 5.74 -19.15
C ASP A 69 17.48 5.16 -18.65
N ALA A 70 17.34 3.83 -18.58
CA ALA A 70 16.19 3.17 -17.98
C ALA A 70 16.23 3.32 -16.45
N VAL A 71 15.76 4.47 -15.96
CA VAL A 71 15.82 4.86 -14.54
C VAL A 71 14.50 4.62 -13.79
N ASP A 72 13.43 4.34 -14.52
CA ASP A 72 12.07 4.02 -14.08
C ASP A 72 11.34 3.24 -15.20
N GLU A 73 10.11 2.77 -14.96
CA GLU A 73 9.37 1.96 -15.94
C GLU A 73 9.02 2.76 -17.22
N TRP A 74 8.80 4.07 -17.10
CA TRP A 74 8.60 4.96 -18.26
C TRP A 74 9.81 4.89 -19.20
N CYS A 75 11.01 5.20 -18.69
CA CYS A 75 12.23 5.23 -19.48
C CYS A 75 12.63 3.83 -19.95
N LEU A 76 12.36 2.78 -19.16
CA LEU A 76 12.58 1.40 -19.60
C LEU A 76 11.70 1.06 -20.80
N SER A 77 10.41 1.41 -20.76
CA SER A 77 9.48 1.13 -21.84
C SER A 77 9.86 1.89 -23.12
N GLU A 78 10.29 3.16 -23.00
CA GLU A 78 10.85 3.93 -24.13
C GLU A 78 12.10 3.27 -24.71
N ALA A 79 13.04 2.87 -23.86
CA ALA A 79 14.30 2.28 -24.28
C ALA A 79 14.14 0.92 -24.97
N LEU A 80 13.17 0.11 -24.51
CA LEU A 80 12.86 -1.19 -25.11
C LEU A 80 12.07 -1.06 -26.43
N GLY A 81 11.30 0.01 -26.61
CA GLY A 81 10.47 0.25 -27.79
C GLY A 81 9.53 -0.93 -28.08
N ASP A 82 9.55 -1.44 -29.31
CA ASP A 82 8.73 -2.58 -29.74
C ASP A 82 8.94 -3.85 -28.88
N GLY A 83 10.09 -3.97 -28.19
CA GLY A 83 10.40 -5.08 -27.29
C GLY A 83 9.68 -5.02 -25.94
N ALA A 84 9.19 -3.84 -25.53
CA ALA A 84 8.66 -3.60 -24.18
C ALA A 84 7.56 -4.59 -23.79
N GLN A 85 6.56 -4.79 -24.66
CA GLN A 85 5.44 -5.71 -24.40
C GLN A 85 5.95 -7.13 -24.13
N SER A 86 6.87 -7.63 -24.95
CA SER A 86 7.37 -9.00 -24.84
C SER A 86 8.18 -9.22 -23.56
N THR A 87 9.08 -8.28 -23.24
CA THR A 87 9.91 -8.31 -22.03
C THR A 87 9.04 -8.25 -20.78
N LEU A 88 8.11 -7.29 -20.72
CA LEU A 88 7.27 -7.08 -19.54
C LEU A 88 6.24 -8.21 -19.36
N SER A 89 5.68 -8.73 -20.46
CA SER A 89 4.81 -9.92 -20.37
C SER A 89 5.56 -11.14 -19.83
N GLN A 90 6.83 -11.34 -20.21
CA GLN A 90 7.63 -12.42 -19.65
C GLN A 90 7.85 -12.22 -18.15
N HIS A 91 8.19 -11.00 -17.73
CA HIS A 91 8.37 -10.66 -16.31
C HIS A 91 7.09 -10.93 -15.50
N TRP A 92 5.95 -10.36 -15.92
CA TRP A 92 4.70 -10.49 -15.18
C TRP A 92 4.26 -11.95 -15.00
N ASN A 93 4.54 -12.81 -15.99
CA ASN A 93 4.14 -14.22 -15.95
C ASN A 93 5.16 -15.15 -15.27
N SER A 94 6.29 -14.64 -14.75
CA SER A 94 7.34 -15.48 -14.16
C SER A 94 7.92 -14.98 -12.84
N PHE A 95 7.80 -13.70 -12.53
CA PHE A 95 8.37 -13.12 -11.31
C PHE A 95 7.65 -13.55 -10.02
N ILE A 96 6.32 -13.48 -10.02
CA ILE A 96 5.47 -14.01 -8.95
C ILE A 96 4.55 -15.08 -9.53
N THR A 97 4.38 -16.17 -8.80
CA THR A 97 3.61 -17.34 -9.23
C THR A 97 2.64 -17.81 -8.15
N ALA A 98 1.76 -18.75 -8.47
CA ALA A 98 0.86 -19.37 -7.48
C ALA A 98 1.62 -20.02 -6.29
N ASP A 99 2.83 -20.55 -6.52
CA ASP A 99 3.67 -21.15 -5.47
C ASP A 99 4.13 -20.11 -4.43
N ASP A 100 4.31 -18.86 -4.84
CA ASP A 100 4.64 -17.76 -3.92
C ASP A 100 3.48 -17.50 -2.95
N PHE A 101 2.24 -17.47 -3.43
CA PHE A 101 1.06 -17.32 -2.57
C PHE A 101 0.93 -18.46 -1.55
N GLN A 102 1.24 -19.69 -1.96
CA GLN A 102 1.24 -20.84 -1.05
C GLN A 102 2.34 -20.73 0.01
N GLN A 103 3.54 -20.27 -0.35
CA GLN A 103 4.63 -20.03 0.60
C GLN A 103 4.30 -18.90 1.58
N ILE A 104 3.67 -17.82 1.10
CA ILE A 104 3.23 -16.69 1.93
C ILE A 104 2.23 -17.20 2.99
N SER A 105 1.21 -17.93 2.56
CA SER A 105 0.22 -18.55 3.47
C SER A 105 0.87 -19.52 4.45
N ALA A 106 1.79 -20.38 3.97
CA ALA A 106 2.50 -21.35 4.80
C ALA A 106 3.40 -20.72 5.88
N ALA A 107 3.91 -19.50 5.67
CA ALA A 107 4.64 -18.74 6.67
C ALA A 107 3.73 -18.15 7.78
N GLY A 108 2.40 -18.25 7.62
CA GLY A 108 1.40 -17.75 8.57
C GLY A 108 0.93 -16.32 8.30
N MET A 109 1.15 -15.82 7.09
CA MET A 109 0.60 -14.53 6.63
C MET A 109 -0.84 -14.69 6.13
N ASN A 110 -1.60 -13.59 6.14
CA ASN A 110 -3.00 -13.55 5.74
C ASN A 110 -3.30 -12.48 4.67
N HIS A 111 -2.34 -11.62 4.31
CA HIS A 111 -2.53 -10.57 3.31
C HIS A 111 -1.37 -10.51 2.29
N VAL A 112 -1.68 -10.05 1.09
CA VAL A 112 -0.72 -9.46 0.16
C VAL A 112 -1.17 -8.06 -0.25
N ARG A 113 -0.21 -7.15 -0.44
CA ARG A 113 -0.45 -5.85 -1.09
C ARG A 113 0.16 -5.87 -2.48
N ILE A 114 -0.62 -5.47 -3.48
CA ILE A 114 -0.24 -5.57 -4.90
C ILE A 114 -0.23 -4.18 -5.53
N PRO A 115 0.95 -3.57 -5.68
CA PRO A 115 1.15 -2.33 -6.43
C PRO A 115 0.70 -2.44 -7.89
N VAL A 116 -0.06 -1.47 -8.38
CA VAL A 116 -0.50 -1.36 -9.78
C VAL A 116 -0.41 0.10 -10.23
N GLY A 117 0.20 0.36 -11.38
CA GLY A 117 0.25 1.69 -11.98
C GLY A 117 -1.05 2.07 -12.70
N TYR A 118 -1.40 3.35 -12.73
CA TYR A 118 -2.56 3.84 -13.48
C TYR A 118 -2.55 3.41 -14.96
N TRP A 119 -1.38 3.26 -15.57
CA TRP A 119 -1.22 2.88 -16.98
C TRP A 119 -1.77 1.49 -17.31
N ALA A 120 -1.87 0.61 -16.32
CA ALA A 120 -2.54 -0.69 -16.46
C ALA A 120 -4.07 -0.55 -16.54
N VAL A 121 -4.62 0.49 -15.91
CA VAL A 121 -6.06 0.65 -15.66
C VAL A 121 -6.70 1.63 -16.63
N VAL A 122 -6.07 2.79 -16.80
CA VAL A 122 -6.53 3.94 -17.59
C VAL A 122 -5.36 4.46 -18.45
N PRO A 123 -4.91 3.69 -19.46
CA PRO A 123 -3.77 4.07 -20.29
C PRO A 123 -3.99 5.40 -21.02
N GLN A 124 -2.95 6.23 -21.08
CA GLN A 124 -3.03 7.53 -21.75
C GLN A 124 -2.30 7.52 -23.10
N THR A 125 -2.80 8.29 -24.05
CA THR A 125 -2.18 8.41 -25.38
C THR A 125 -0.86 9.15 -25.28
N GLY A 126 0.20 8.58 -25.86
CA GLY A 126 1.53 9.21 -25.91
C GLY A 126 2.46 8.83 -24.76
N GLU A 127 2.00 7.97 -23.85
CA GLU A 127 2.86 7.36 -22.83
C GLU A 127 3.49 6.06 -23.37
N PRO A 128 4.71 5.71 -22.93
CA PRO A 128 5.43 4.55 -23.43
C PRO A 128 5.02 3.23 -22.77
N PHE A 129 4.22 3.29 -21.70
CA PHE A 129 3.80 2.12 -20.95
C PHE A 129 3.06 1.10 -21.82
N VAL A 130 3.26 -0.17 -21.49
CA VAL A 130 2.55 -1.31 -22.09
C VAL A 130 1.55 -1.91 -21.12
N GLN A 131 0.54 -2.60 -21.65
CA GLN A 131 -0.58 -3.14 -20.89
C GLN A 131 -0.56 -4.68 -20.83
N GLY A 132 -1.26 -5.26 -19.85
CA GLY A 132 -1.40 -6.69 -19.63
C GLY A 132 -1.43 -7.10 -18.15
N GLN A 133 -1.09 -6.15 -17.27
CA GLN A 133 -1.02 -6.33 -15.82
C GLN A 133 -2.35 -6.73 -15.21
N LEU A 134 -3.50 -6.24 -15.72
CA LEU A 134 -4.81 -6.56 -15.14
C LEU A 134 -5.19 -8.04 -15.27
N ASP A 135 -4.81 -8.70 -16.36
CA ASP A 135 -5.04 -10.15 -16.51
C ASP A 135 -4.17 -10.97 -15.56
N VAL A 136 -3.00 -10.44 -15.20
CA VAL A 136 -2.09 -11.03 -14.21
C VAL A 136 -2.60 -10.77 -12.79
N LEU A 137 -3.12 -9.58 -12.51
CA LEU A 137 -3.76 -9.27 -11.24
C LEU A 137 -5.01 -10.13 -10.98
N ASP A 138 -5.83 -10.39 -12.01
CA ASP A 138 -6.97 -11.31 -11.90
C ASP A 138 -6.53 -12.72 -11.51
N GLN A 139 -5.44 -13.22 -12.11
CA GLN A 139 -4.85 -14.51 -11.74
C GLN A 139 -4.33 -14.50 -10.30
N ALA A 140 -3.66 -13.42 -9.89
CA ALA A 140 -3.16 -13.24 -8.53
C ALA A 140 -4.28 -13.28 -7.49
N ILE A 141 -5.43 -12.65 -7.77
CA ILE A 141 -6.62 -12.69 -6.90
C ILE A 141 -7.17 -14.13 -6.80
N GLY A 142 -7.13 -14.89 -7.89
CA GLY A 142 -7.41 -16.33 -7.88
C GLY A 142 -6.48 -17.11 -6.96
N TRP A 143 -5.17 -16.91 -7.09
CA TRP A 143 -4.17 -17.58 -6.25
C TRP A 143 -4.28 -17.18 -4.77
N ALA A 144 -4.58 -15.92 -4.49
CA ALA A 144 -4.85 -15.43 -3.13
C ALA A 144 -6.06 -16.16 -2.53
N ARG A 145 -7.15 -16.30 -3.28
CA ARG A 145 -8.34 -17.07 -2.85
C ARG A 145 -7.97 -18.50 -2.49
N ASP A 146 -7.24 -19.17 -3.36
CA ASP A 146 -6.85 -20.57 -3.18
C ASP A 146 -5.89 -20.77 -2.00
N ALA A 147 -5.05 -19.78 -1.71
CA ALA A 147 -4.13 -19.78 -0.57
C ALA A 147 -4.76 -19.29 0.74
N GLY A 148 -6.01 -18.79 0.71
CA GLY A 148 -6.68 -18.19 1.86
C GLY A 148 -6.18 -16.79 2.24
N LEU A 149 -5.50 -16.10 1.31
CA LEU A 149 -4.95 -14.76 1.49
C LEU A 149 -5.97 -13.69 1.06
N LYS A 150 -5.90 -12.54 1.72
CA LYS A 150 -6.61 -11.31 1.34
C LYS A 150 -5.70 -10.40 0.53
N VAL A 151 -6.29 -9.52 -0.26
CA VAL A 151 -5.59 -8.63 -1.19
C VAL A 151 -5.93 -7.18 -0.89
N ILE A 152 -4.88 -6.37 -0.74
CA ILE A 152 -4.94 -4.92 -0.90
C ILE A 152 -4.47 -4.60 -2.32
N VAL A 153 -5.36 -4.07 -3.15
CA VAL A 153 -4.98 -3.55 -4.48
C VAL A 153 -4.54 -2.11 -4.31
N ASP A 154 -3.30 -1.80 -4.63
CA ASP A 154 -2.73 -0.48 -4.40
C ASP A 154 -2.48 0.27 -5.70
N LEU A 155 -3.06 1.46 -5.84
CA LEU A 155 -2.77 2.36 -6.95
C LEU A 155 -1.42 3.05 -6.67
N HIS A 156 -0.35 2.42 -7.16
CA HIS A 156 1.01 2.74 -6.75
C HIS A 156 1.64 3.91 -7.51
N GLY A 157 1.10 4.23 -8.68
CA GLY A 157 1.55 5.34 -9.52
C GLY A 157 0.37 6.09 -10.12
N ALA A 158 0.46 7.42 -10.14
CA ALA A 158 -0.51 8.31 -10.76
C ALA A 158 0.11 9.14 -11.91
N PRO A 159 -0.71 9.64 -12.85
CA PRO A 159 -0.22 10.48 -13.93
C PRO A 159 0.53 11.71 -13.41
N GLY A 160 1.69 11.99 -14.01
CA GLY A 160 2.56 13.09 -13.59
C GLY A 160 3.34 12.85 -12.29
N SER A 161 3.24 11.67 -11.69
CA SER A 161 3.84 11.27 -10.41
C SER A 161 3.39 12.08 -9.19
N GLN A 162 3.04 11.36 -8.13
CA GLN A 162 2.64 11.89 -6.84
C GLN A 162 3.81 12.11 -5.87
N ASN A 163 5.00 11.59 -6.19
CA ASN A 163 6.16 11.62 -5.27
C ASN A 163 7.51 11.86 -5.95
N GLY A 164 7.59 11.77 -7.29
CA GLY A 164 8.83 11.94 -8.04
C GLY A 164 9.80 10.77 -7.93
N PHE A 165 9.41 9.68 -7.28
CA PHE A 165 10.21 8.46 -7.15
C PHE A 165 10.06 7.57 -8.38
N ASP A 166 11.04 6.70 -8.61
CA ASP A 166 10.98 5.70 -9.68
C ASP A 166 9.84 4.69 -9.47
N ASN A 167 9.53 4.34 -8.22
CA ASN A 167 8.41 3.47 -7.85
C ASN A 167 7.03 4.01 -8.30
N SER A 168 6.86 5.30 -8.57
CA SER A 168 5.61 5.84 -9.15
C SER A 168 5.46 5.56 -10.65
N GLY A 169 6.47 4.93 -11.27
CA GLY A 169 6.57 4.68 -12.70
C GLY A 169 7.31 5.78 -13.48
N ARG A 170 7.49 6.98 -12.89
CA ARG A 170 8.18 8.10 -13.53
C ARG A 170 8.90 8.98 -12.50
N ARG A 171 10.21 8.82 -12.39
CA ARG A 171 11.09 9.60 -11.52
C ARG A 171 11.18 11.05 -12.03
N GLY A 172 11.15 12.02 -11.13
CA GLY A 172 11.35 13.43 -11.47
C GLY A 172 10.40 14.38 -10.73
N SER A 173 9.83 15.34 -11.45
CA SER A 173 8.95 16.36 -10.85
C SER A 173 7.60 15.78 -10.46
N ILE A 174 7.09 16.22 -9.30
CA ILE A 174 5.75 15.88 -8.80
C ILE A 174 4.73 16.79 -9.46
N ASN A 175 3.94 16.24 -10.40
CA ASN A 175 2.95 16.99 -11.16
C ASN A 175 1.51 16.47 -11.01
N TRP A 176 1.28 15.45 -10.18
CA TRP A 176 -0.03 14.84 -10.01
C TRP A 176 -1.13 15.85 -9.64
N ASP A 177 -0.92 16.70 -8.64
CA ASP A 177 -1.90 17.71 -8.21
C ASP A 177 -1.78 19.05 -8.96
N LYS A 178 -0.84 19.15 -9.91
CA LYS A 178 -0.55 20.38 -10.67
C LYS A 178 -1.33 20.47 -11.97
N VAL A 179 -1.82 19.33 -12.46
CA VAL A 179 -2.63 19.23 -13.68
C VAL A 179 -3.98 18.62 -13.29
N PRO A 180 -5.10 19.38 -13.38
CA PRO A 180 -6.41 18.89 -12.94
C PRO A 180 -6.84 17.55 -13.55
N ASP A 181 -6.49 17.31 -14.82
CA ASP A 181 -6.83 16.07 -15.52
C ASP A 181 -6.19 14.83 -14.86
N HIS A 182 -5.01 14.96 -14.26
CA HIS A 182 -4.32 13.84 -13.60
C HIS A 182 -5.15 13.29 -12.42
N ILE A 183 -5.73 14.17 -11.59
CA ILE A 183 -6.58 13.74 -10.47
C ILE A 183 -7.83 13.00 -11.00
N SER A 184 -8.45 13.52 -12.07
CA SER A 184 -9.61 12.84 -12.68
C SER A 184 -9.24 11.45 -13.20
N ILE A 185 -8.09 11.32 -13.88
CA ILE A 185 -7.59 10.04 -14.37
C ILE A 185 -7.33 9.07 -13.20
N THR A 186 -6.72 9.54 -12.10
CA THR A 186 -6.50 8.72 -10.91
C THR A 186 -7.82 8.27 -10.28
N LEU A 187 -8.83 9.16 -10.19
CA LEU A 187 -10.17 8.81 -9.71
C LEU A 187 -10.90 7.82 -10.63
N ASP A 188 -10.65 7.88 -11.95
CA ASP A 188 -11.19 6.93 -12.91
C ASP A 188 -10.49 5.56 -12.79
N ALA A 189 -9.19 5.53 -12.49
CA ALA A 189 -8.45 4.30 -12.17
C ALA A 189 -9.06 3.60 -10.94
N ILE A 190 -9.32 4.35 -9.87
CA ILE A 190 -9.96 3.81 -8.65
C ILE A 190 -11.34 3.24 -8.96
N ARG A 191 -12.15 3.97 -9.74
CA ARG A 191 -13.48 3.50 -10.13
C ARG A 191 -13.38 2.20 -10.93
N ALA A 192 -12.47 2.12 -11.91
CA ALA A 192 -12.28 0.94 -12.73
C ALA A 192 -11.81 -0.28 -11.91
N LEU A 193 -10.87 -0.11 -10.97
CA LEU A 193 -10.45 -1.16 -10.04
C LEU A 193 -11.61 -1.61 -9.13
N SER A 194 -12.38 -0.64 -8.62
CA SER A 194 -13.55 -0.91 -7.78
C SER A 194 -14.61 -1.72 -8.54
N GLU A 195 -14.91 -1.34 -9.80
CA GLU A 195 -15.87 -2.06 -10.65
C GLU A 195 -15.37 -3.46 -11.02
N ARG A 196 -14.09 -3.59 -11.35
CA ARG A 196 -13.48 -4.89 -11.70
C ARG A 196 -13.54 -5.89 -10.56
N TYR A 197 -13.34 -5.45 -9.32
CA TYR A 197 -13.27 -6.32 -8.14
C TYR A 197 -14.50 -6.26 -7.22
N ALA A 198 -15.57 -5.58 -7.63
CA ALA A 198 -16.80 -5.44 -6.85
C ALA A 198 -17.40 -6.78 -6.39
N THR A 199 -17.26 -7.83 -7.21
CA THR A 199 -17.80 -9.18 -6.93
C THR A 199 -16.80 -10.10 -6.22
N GLN A 200 -15.59 -9.62 -5.96
CA GLN A 200 -14.48 -10.36 -5.36
C GLN A 200 -14.12 -9.84 -3.96
N SER A 201 -15.09 -9.24 -3.26
CA SER A 201 -14.91 -8.70 -1.89
C SER A 201 -14.60 -9.76 -0.85
N ASP A 202 -14.71 -11.05 -1.18
CA ASP A 202 -14.23 -12.17 -0.37
C ASP A 202 -12.69 -12.23 -0.27
N VAL A 203 -11.98 -11.65 -1.24
CA VAL A 203 -10.52 -11.66 -1.35
C VAL A 203 -9.96 -10.25 -1.41
N VAL A 204 -10.49 -9.36 -2.25
CA VAL A 204 -10.09 -7.95 -2.34
C VAL A 204 -10.78 -7.18 -1.22
N THR A 205 -10.11 -7.12 -0.07
CA THR A 205 -10.65 -6.52 1.16
C THR A 205 -10.36 -5.03 1.26
N SER A 206 -9.37 -4.53 0.53
CA SER A 206 -9.08 -3.09 0.45
C SER A 206 -8.59 -2.67 -0.93
N ILE A 207 -8.88 -1.43 -1.29
CA ILE A 207 -8.24 -0.72 -2.39
C ILE A 207 -7.53 0.49 -1.77
N GLU A 208 -6.24 0.66 -2.03
CA GLU A 208 -5.49 1.84 -1.60
C GLU A 208 -5.63 2.96 -2.63
N ALA A 209 -5.96 4.15 -2.13
CA ALA A 209 -6.28 5.31 -2.94
C ALA A 209 -5.09 5.73 -3.81
N LEU A 210 -3.93 5.91 -3.19
CA LEU A 210 -2.71 6.35 -3.86
C LEU A 210 -1.51 6.13 -2.94
N ASN A 211 -0.52 5.39 -3.42
CA ASN A 211 0.73 5.19 -2.70
C ASN A 211 1.53 6.48 -2.55
N GLU A 212 2.07 6.74 -1.36
CA GLU A 212 3.14 7.73 -1.10
C GLU A 212 2.97 9.13 -1.72
N PRO A 213 1.83 9.84 -1.70
CA PRO A 213 1.78 11.21 -2.17
C PRO A 213 2.68 12.14 -1.32
N MET A 214 3.66 12.79 -1.94
CA MET A 214 4.71 13.56 -1.24
C MET A 214 4.20 14.93 -0.80
N THR A 215 3.66 15.06 0.41
CA THR A 215 3.06 16.33 0.90
C THR A 215 4.01 17.23 1.69
N VAL A 216 5.19 16.73 2.07
CA VAL A 216 6.13 17.43 2.97
C VAL A 216 7.19 18.29 2.25
N MET A 217 6.99 18.58 0.95
CA MET A 217 7.91 19.37 0.11
C MET A 217 7.40 20.79 -0.21
N GLY A 218 6.35 21.27 0.46
CA GLY A 218 5.74 22.57 0.16
C GLY A 218 5.19 22.62 -1.27
N ASP A 219 5.40 23.73 -1.99
CA ASP A 219 4.88 23.92 -3.35
C ASP A 219 5.47 22.93 -4.38
N ALA A 220 6.63 22.34 -4.09
CA ALA A 220 7.26 21.32 -4.93
C ALA A 220 6.63 19.92 -4.76
N GLY A 221 5.87 19.72 -3.69
CA GLY A 221 5.13 18.48 -3.42
C GLY A 221 3.64 18.61 -3.69
N VAL A 222 2.91 17.58 -3.29
CA VAL A 222 1.45 17.52 -3.33
C VAL A 222 0.84 18.43 -2.27
N ASN A 223 -0.15 19.23 -2.64
CA ASN A 223 -0.93 20.02 -1.70
C ASN A 223 -1.80 19.12 -0.82
N VAL A 224 -1.61 19.15 0.50
CA VAL A 224 -2.32 18.27 1.45
C VAL A 224 -3.85 18.43 1.43
N TRP A 225 -4.36 19.63 1.16
CA TRP A 225 -5.82 19.86 1.04
C TRP A 225 -6.39 19.22 -0.22
N THR A 226 -5.61 19.23 -1.31
CA THR A 226 -5.98 18.54 -2.55
C THR A 226 -6.00 17.03 -2.34
N LEU A 227 -5.01 16.50 -1.61
CA LEU A 227 -4.98 15.08 -1.23
C LEU A 227 -6.19 14.69 -0.35
N GLN A 228 -6.52 15.51 0.66
CA GLN A 228 -7.70 15.29 1.51
C GLN A 228 -9.01 15.28 0.71
N GLN A 229 -9.18 16.20 -0.24
CA GLN A 229 -10.35 16.20 -1.12
C GLN A 229 -10.39 14.96 -2.00
N TYR A 230 -9.24 14.60 -2.60
CA TYR A 230 -9.10 13.39 -3.40
C TYR A 230 -9.49 12.12 -2.61
N TYR A 231 -9.14 12.02 -1.32
CA TYR A 231 -9.55 10.88 -0.48
C TYR A 231 -11.06 10.80 -0.24
N TYR A 232 -11.75 11.92 -0.04
CA TYR A 232 -13.22 11.92 0.03
C TYR A 232 -13.86 11.53 -1.31
N ASP A 233 -13.34 12.03 -2.43
CA ASP A 233 -13.86 11.72 -3.76
C ASP A 233 -13.64 10.24 -4.12
N THR A 234 -12.48 9.70 -3.77
CA THR A 234 -12.10 8.29 -3.90
C THR A 234 -13.04 7.40 -3.11
N TRP A 235 -13.30 7.76 -1.84
CA TRP A 235 -14.26 7.04 -1.00
C TRP A 235 -15.66 7.06 -1.59
N GLY A 236 -16.13 8.23 -2.07
CA GLY A 236 -17.44 8.35 -2.72
C GLY A 236 -17.56 7.43 -3.93
N ARG A 237 -16.57 7.44 -4.83
CA ARG A 237 -16.54 6.59 -6.03
C ARG A 237 -16.50 5.11 -5.69
N LEU A 238 -15.69 4.71 -4.71
CA LEU A 238 -15.63 3.32 -4.28
C LEU A 238 -16.99 2.89 -3.70
N ARG A 239 -17.64 3.73 -2.89
CA ARG A 239 -18.95 3.43 -2.29
C ARG A 239 -20.10 3.41 -3.29
N GLU A 240 -20.03 4.13 -4.41
CA GLU A 240 -20.99 3.98 -5.50
C GLU A 240 -21.02 2.55 -6.08
N VAL A 241 -19.89 1.84 -5.98
CA VAL A 241 -19.69 0.52 -6.59
C VAL A 241 -19.75 -0.61 -5.57
N ASN A 242 -19.08 -0.43 -4.42
CA ASN A 242 -18.85 -1.47 -3.44
C ASN A 242 -18.89 -0.93 -1.99
N GLN A 243 -19.76 -1.53 -1.17
CA GLN A 243 -19.95 -1.18 0.23
C GLN A 243 -19.05 -1.98 1.18
N ASP A 244 -18.51 -3.11 0.69
CA ASP A 244 -17.89 -4.19 1.46
C ASP A 244 -16.36 -4.28 1.24
N THR A 245 -15.75 -3.25 0.62
CA THR A 245 -14.29 -3.14 0.45
C THR A 245 -13.80 -1.89 1.18
N ALA A 246 -12.74 -2.03 1.99
CA ALA A 246 -12.14 -0.89 2.67
C ALA A 246 -11.44 0.06 1.68
N LEU A 247 -11.33 1.32 2.05
CA LEU A 247 -10.45 2.27 1.39
C LEU A 247 -9.22 2.49 2.26
N THR A 248 -8.04 2.19 1.73
CA THR A 248 -6.76 2.49 2.38
C THR A 248 -6.23 3.84 1.90
N LEU A 249 -5.71 4.65 2.82
CA LEU A 249 -5.15 5.99 2.58
C LEU A 249 -3.70 6.03 3.03
N HIS A 250 -2.75 6.36 2.16
CA HIS A 250 -1.38 6.63 2.60
C HIS A 250 -1.31 7.95 3.40
N ASP A 251 -0.42 8.03 4.40
CA ASP A 251 -0.27 9.19 5.30
C ASP A 251 0.34 10.46 4.65
N GLY A 252 0.79 10.35 3.41
CA GLY A 252 1.41 11.42 2.64
C GLY A 252 2.71 11.96 3.25
N PHE A 253 3.44 11.13 4.01
CA PHE A 253 4.64 11.46 4.81
C PHE A 253 4.39 12.44 5.96
N GLN A 254 3.13 12.67 6.32
CA GLN A 254 2.79 13.38 7.56
C GLN A 254 3.04 12.46 8.76
N ASP A 255 3.26 13.05 9.94
CA ASP A 255 3.13 12.26 11.17
C ASP A 255 1.73 11.64 11.22
N ILE A 256 1.62 10.34 11.47
CA ILE A 256 0.36 9.60 11.30
C ILE A 256 -0.79 10.17 12.15
N GLY A 257 -0.47 10.82 13.29
CA GLY A 257 -1.44 11.48 14.15
C GLY A 257 -2.11 12.70 13.49
N PHE A 258 -1.52 13.27 12.44
CA PHE A 258 -2.12 14.33 11.62
C PHE A 258 -3.48 13.92 11.06
N TRP A 259 -3.66 12.63 10.75
CA TRP A 259 -4.87 12.08 10.15
C TRP A 259 -5.94 11.67 11.16
N ASN A 260 -5.71 11.85 12.46
CA ASN A 260 -6.73 11.61 13.47
C ASN A 260 -7.85 12.67 13.33
N GLY A 261 -9.11 12.21 13.35
CA GLY A 261 -10.31 12.99 13.09
C GLY A 261 -10.65 13.14 11.60
N PHE A 262 -9.69 12.98 10.70
CA PHE A 262 -9.95 12.98 9.26
C PHE A 262 -10.47 11.60 8.83
N MET A 263 -11.68 11.55 8.26
CA MET A 263 -12.33 10.30 7.83
C MET A 263 -12.40 9.22 8.93
N GLY A 264 -12.31 9.63 10.20
CA GLY A 264 -12.37 8.76 11.37
C GLY A 264 -13.79 8.51 11.88
N PRO A 265 -13.94 7.84 13.03
CA PRO A 265 -15.24 7.57 13.63
C PRO A 265 -16.11 8.83 13.80
N GLY A 266 -17.35 8.79 13.31
CA GLY A 266 -18.29 9.92 13.41
C GLY A 266 -18.21 10.96 12.29
N SER A 267 -17.28 10.81 11.33
CA SER A 267 -17.18 11.68 10.14
C SER A 267 -18.28 11.45 9.10
N GLY A 268 -19.02 10.34 9.20
CA GLY A 268 -20.02 9.92 8.21
C GLY A 268 -19.46 9.06 7.07
N VAL A 269 -18.15 8.83 7.05
CA VAL A 269 -17.51 7.83 6.19
C VAL A 269 -17.19 6.55 6.97
N TRP A 270 -17.10 5.41 6.29
CA TRP A 270 -16.86 4.09 6.90
C TRP A 270 -15.92 3.21 6.06
N ASN A 271 -15.40 2.16 6.72
CA ASN A 271 -14.42 1.21 6.19
C ASN A 271 -13.20 1.94 5.60
N VAL A 272 -12.53 2.74 6.43
CA VAL A 272 -11.34 3.52 6.08
C VAL A 272 -10.17 3.01 6.90
N MET A 273 -9.04 2.80 6.23
CA MET A 273 -7.77 2.37 6.81
C MET A 273 -6.68 3.40 6.49
N MET A 274 -5.79 3.68 7.44
CA MET A 274 -4.53 4.36 7.18
C MET A 274 -3.45 3.35 6.84
N ASP A 275 -2.64 3.73 5.86
CA ASP A 275 -1.34 3.17 5.58
C ASP A 275 -0.27 4.20 5.98
N THR A 276 0.76 3.73 6.67
CA THR A 276 1.98 4.47 6.99
C THR A 276 3.18 3.60 6.67
N HIS A 277 4.25 4.21 6.16
CA HIS A 277 5.48 3.51 5.83
C HIS A 277 6.57 3.84 6.85
N HIS A 278 7.31 2.83 7.32
CA HIS A 278 8.38 3.02 8.30
C HIS A 278 9.71 2.45 7.80
N TYR A 279 10.67 3.35 7.59
CA TYR A 279 12.02 3.02 7.14
C TYR A 279 13.05 3.80 7.95
N GLU A 280 14.17 3.15 8.29
CA GLU A 280 15.26 3.77 9.05
C GLU A 280 16.56 3.92 8.22
N VAL A 281 16.44 3.89 6.89
CA VAL A 281 17.59 3.85 5.96
C VAL A 281 17.70 5.05 5.02
N PHE A 282 16.67 5.90 4.92
CA PHE A 282 16.68 7.07 4.02
C PHE A 282 17.10 8.38 4.71
N ASP A 283 17.46 8.31 6.00
CA ASP A 283 17.97 9.42 6.79
C ASP A 283 19.36 9.07 7.37
N SER A 284 20.32 9.97 7.22
CA SER A 284 21.70 9.73 7.66
C SER A 284 21.85 9.62 9.18
N GLY A 285 20.94 10.24 9.94
CA GLY A 285 20.88 10.10 11.40
C GLY A 285 20.40 8.71 11.80
N LEU A 286 19.33 8.21 11.18
CA LEU A 286 18.83 6.86 11.41
C LEU A 286 19.82 5.78 10.97
N LEU A 287 20.49 5.94 9.82
CA LEU A 287 21.56 5.03 9.37
C LEU A 287 22.75 4.94 10.35
N SER A 288 22.93 5.94 11.21
CA SER A 288 24.02 5.95 12.19
C SER A 288 23.73 5.18 13.47
N LEU A 289 22.47 4.72 13.64
CA LEU A 289 22.05 4.00 14.84
C LEU A 289 22.71 2.62 14.90
N ASP A 290 22.99 2.18 16.13
CA ASP A 290 23.25 0.77 16.37
C ASP A 290 21.92 -0.01 16.42
N ILE A 291 22.02 -1.33 16.53
CA ILE A 291 20.84 -2.19 16.62
C ILE A 291 19.91 -1.83 17.80
N ASN A 292 20.44 -1.34 18.93
CA ASN A 292 19.59 -0.95 20.05
C ASN A 292 18.83 0.35 19.73
N GLY A 293 19.49 1.30 19.07
CA GLY A 293 18.87 2.52 18.55
C GLY A 293 17.73 2.20 17.58
N HIS A 294 17.98 1.35 16.58
CA HIS A 294 16.94 0.93 15.62
C HIS A 294 15.75 0.27 16.31
N THR A 295 15.98 -0.69 17.22
CA THR A 295 14.88 -1.33 17.95
C THR A 295 14.08 -0.35 18.81
N GLN A 296 14.74 0.64 19.44
CA GLN A 296 14.05 1.68 20.22
C GLN A 296 13.21 2.61 19.35
N THR A 297 13.71 3.01 18.17
CA THR A 297 12.97 3.81 17.20
C THR A 297 11.72 3.08 16.72
N ALA A 298 11.84 1.80 16.35
CA ALA A 298 10.69 0.96 15.99
C ALA A 298 9.65 0.86 17.12
N CYS A 299 10.08 0.59 18.36
CA CYS A 299 9.18 0.49 19.51
C CYS A 299 8.45 1.80 19.80
N ALA A 300 9.13 2.94 19.66
CA ALA A 300 8.56 4.27 19.82
C ALA A 300 7.54 4.59 18.72
N PHE A 301 7.83 4.21 17.46
CA PHE A 301 6.90 4.33 16.35
C PHE A 301 5.62 3.51 16.59
N GLY A 302 5.76 2.29 17.12
CA GLY A 302 4.59 1.47 17.49
C GLY A 302 3.64 2.13 18.48
N SER A 303 4.13 3.01 19.36
CA SER A 303 3.26 3.80 20.25
C SER A 303 2.43 4.82 19.47
N LYS A 304 3.01 5.45 18.43
CA LYS A 304 2.24 6.34 17.53
C LYS A 304 1.17 5.55 16.78
N VAL A 305 1.52 4.37 16.26
CA VAL A 305 0.59 3.48 15.55
C VAL A 305 -0.58 3.07 16.45
N ALA A 306 -0.33 2.83 17.74
CA ALA A 306 -1.38 2.53 18.71
C ALA A 306 -2.34 3.71 18.98
N ASP A 307 -1.89 4.95 18.78
CA ASP A 307 -2.65 6.17 19.08
C ASP A 307 -3.52 6.67 17.91
N THR A 308 -3.63 5.90 16.81
CA THR A 308 -4.48 6.27 15.67
C THR A 308 -5.97 5.98 15.92
N ASP A 309 -6.85 6.77 15.30
CA ASP A 309 -8.30 6.72 15.55
C ASP A 309 -9.12 5.79 14.62
N LYS A 310 -8.45 5.18 13.64
CA LYS A 310 -9.03 4.28 12.64
C LYS A 310 -8.07 3.11 12.43
N TRP A 311 -8.47 2.10 11.64
CA TRP A 311 -7.57 0.99 11.32
C TRP A 311 -6.28 1.55 10.72
N THR A 312 -5.12 1.22 11.29
CA THR A 312 -3.81 1.62 10.77
C THR A 312 -2.91 0.41 10.61
N ILE A 313 -2.44 0.20 9.38
CA ILE A 313 -1.37 -0.75 9.06
C ILE A 313 -0.07 0.01 8.82
N VAL A 314 1.06 -0.64 9.12
CA VAL A 314 2.35 -0.25 8.54
C VAL A 314 2.51 -1.02 7.23
N GLY A 315 2.03 -0.44 6.11
CA GLY A 315 1.89 -1.12 4.82
C GLY A 315 3.21 -1.31 4.08
N GLU A 316 4.26 -0.58 4.49
CA GLU A 316 5.62 -0.85 4.06
C GLU A 316 6.65 -0.63 5.17
N TRP A 317 7.57 -1.57 5.27
CA TRP A 317 8.73 -1.57 6.17
C TRP A 317 9.66 -2.73 5.78
N THR A 318 10.88 -2.74 6.30
CA THR A 318 11.87 -3.78 5.96
C THR A 318 12.80 -4.12 7.13
N GLY A 319 13.58 -5.19 6.99
CA GLY A 319 14.67 -5.53 7.90
C GLY A 319 15.97 -4.76 7.61
N ALA A 320 16.00 -3.91 6.60
CA ALA A 320 17.19 -3.15 6.20
C ALA A 320 17.63 -2.14 7.27
N MET A 321 18.93 -2.11 7.52
CA MET A 321 19.62 -1.09 8.33
C MET A 321 20.65 -0.33 7.49
N THR A 322 20.72 -0.60 6.19
CA THR A 322 21.54 0.13 5.23
C THR A 322 20.72 0.53 4.01
N ASP A 323 21.13 1.58 3.31
CA ASP A 323 20.60 1.93 1.98
C ASP A 323 21.48 1.40 0.84
N CYS A 324 22.16 0.27 1.07
CA CYS A 324 23.16 -0.28 0.15
C CYS A 324 22.60 -1.03 -1.05
N ALA A 325 21.35 -1.49 -1.00
CA ALA A 325 20.75 -2.27 -2.09
C ALA A 325 20.93 -1.53 -3.42
N LYS A 326 21.41 -2.25 -4.45
CA LYS A 326 21.78 -1.61 -5.72
C LYS A 326 20.57 -0.88 -6.30
N TYR A 327 20.77 0.41 -6.62
CA TYR A 327 19.75 1.32 -7.17
C TYR A 327 18.60 1.68 -6.22
N LEU A 328 18.69 1.36 -4.93
CA LEU A 328 17.62 1.66 -3.96
C LEU A 328 17.32 3.17 -3.89
N ASN A 329 18.35 4.01 -3.95
CA ASN A 329 18.22 5.47 -4.00
C ASN A 329 17.92 6.03 -5.40
N GLY A 330 17.54 5.16 -6.34
CA GLY A 330 17.39 5.43 -7.75
C GLY A 330 18.60 5.01 -8.58
N ARG A 331 18.35 4.58 -9.81
CA ARG A 331 19.42 4.19 -10.72
C ARG A 331 20.39 5.34 -11.00
N GLY A 332 21.68 5.05 -10.89
CA GLY A 332 22.76 6.02 -11.03
C GLY A 332 23.08 6.81 -9.75
N VAL A 333 22.39 6.53 -8.64
CA VAL A 333 22.60 7.15 -7.33
C VAL A 333 23.27 6.13 -6.39
N GLY A 334 24.24 6.59 -5.60
CA GLY A 334 24.96 5.75 -4.63
C GLY A 334 24.18 5.53 -3.31
N ALA A 335 24.86 5.01 -2.30
CA ALA A 335 24.34 4.78 -0.95
C ALA A 335 24.89 5.80 0.04
N ARG A 336 24.07 6.23 1.00
CA ARG A 336 24.54 7.10 2.09
C ARG A 336 25.47 6.32 3.01
N TRP A 337 25.21 5.02 3.21
CA TRP A 337 25.97 4.12 4.07
C TRP A 337 27.48 4.06 3.78
N ASP A 338 27.88 3.97 2.51
CA ASP A 338 29.29 3.89 2.10
C ASP A 338 29.86 5.23 1.60
N GLY A 339 29.07 6.31 1.72
CA GLY A 339 29.45 7.65 1.27
C GLY A 339 29.31 7.91 -0.23
N SER A 340 28.84 6.94 -1.03
CA SER A 340 28.74 7.09 -2.49
C SER A 340 27.53 7.91 -2.97
N PHE A 341 26.54 8.18 -2.10
CA PHE A 341 25.40 9.07 -2.40
C PHE A 341 25.84 10.54 -2.57
N GLY A 342 26.98 10.93 -1.99
CA GLY A 342 27.52 12.29 -2.08
C GLY A 342 27.16 13.16 -0.87
N GLN A 343 26.70 14.39 -1.11
CA GLN A 343 26.48 15.36 -0.03
C GLN A 343 25.42 14.86 0.97
N GLY A 344 25.73 14.93 2.26
CA GLY A 344 24.85 14.45 3.34
C GLY A 344 25.07 12.99 3.75
N SER A 345 25.97 12.27 3.10
CA SER A 345 26.37 10.91 3.48
C SER A 345 27.54 10.88 4.47
N SER A 346 27.71 9.77 5.17
CA SER A 346 28.86 9.47 6.04
C SER A 346 29.26 8.02 5.85
N TYR A 347 30.55 7.71 5.90
CA TYR A 347 31.00 6.32 5.76
C TYR A 347 30.75 5.54 7.05
N HIS A 348 29.86 4.56 6.98
CA HIS A 348 29.55 3.60 8.06
C HIS A 348 30.18 2.22 7.79
N GLY A 349 30.25 1.80 6.52
CA GLY A 349 30.85 0.53 6.12
C GLY A 349 30.79 0.28 4.60
N SER A 350 31.32 -0.86 4.15
CA SER A 350 31.19 -1.27 2.74
C SER A 350 29.77 -1.77 2.45
N CYS A 351 29.26 -1.46 1.25
CA CYS A 351 28.03 -2.04 0.69
C CYS A 351 28.24 -3.40 0.00
N ASP A 352 29.44 -3.99 0.09
CA ASP A 352 29.71 -5.33 -0.43
C ASP A 352 28.81 -6.37 0.25
N GLY A 353 28.14 -7.20 -0.56
CA GLY A 353 27.20 -8.22 -0.10
C GLY A 353 25.79 -7.70 0.20
N TYR A 354 25.62 -6.40 0.51
CA TYR A 354 24.30 -5.76 0.66
C TYR A 354 23.75 -5.27 -0.68
N SER A 355 24.62 -4.70 -1.53
CA SER A 355 24.23 -4.14 -2.83
C SER A 355 23.79 -5.19 -3.84
N LYS A 356 24.46 -6.34 -3.85
CA LYS A 356 24.09 -7.53 -4.61
C LYS A 356 24.57 -8.76 -3.84
N GLY A 357 23.64 -9.54 -3.30
CA GLY A 357 24.03 -10.71 -2.50
C GLY A 357 22.87 -11.57 -2.05
N GLU A 358 23.23 -12.56 -1.22
CA GLU A 358 22.32 -13.54 -0.63
C GLU A 358 22.25 -13.33 0.88
N VAL A 359 21.09 -13.59 1.49
CA VAL A 359 20.91 -13.51 2.95
C VAL A 359 21.89 -14.42 3.69
N THR A 360 22.20 -15.59 3.13
CA THR A 360 23.15 -16.55 3.69
C THR A 360 24.61 -16.10 3.60
N SER A 361 24.91 -15.12 2.74
CA SER A 361 26.27 -14.55 2.59
C SER A 361 26.55 -13.41 3.58
N LEU A 362 25.51 -12.87 4.23
CA LEU A 362 25.69 -11.91 5.32
C LEU A 362 26.42 -12.54 6.51
N SER A 363 27.00 -11.73 7.39
CA SER A 363 27.60 -12.23 8.63
C SER A 363 26.52 -12.74 9.61
N ASP A 364 26.89 -13.62 10.55
CA ASP A 364 25.97 -14.06 11.61
C ASP A 364 25.46 -12.89 12.47
N ASP A 365 26.34 -11.92 12.76
CA ASP A 365 25.98 -10.72 13.51
C ASP A 365 24.99 -9.84 12.74
N THR A 366 25.22 -9.65 11.42
CA THR A 366 24.29 -8.93 10.54
C THR A 366 22.92 -9.60 10.52
N ARG A 367 22.87 -10.93 10.29
CA ARG A 367 21.61 -11.69 10.30
C ARG A 367 20.90 -11.60 11.64
N THR A 368 21.65 -11.67 12.73
CA THR A 368 21.11 -11.54 14.10
C THR A 368 20.52 -10.15 14.33
N ASN A 369 21.20 -9.09 13.88
CA ASN A 369 20.69 -7.74 14.03
C ASN A 369 19.45 -7.47 13.15
N ILE A 370 19.43 -7.97 11.91
CA ILE A 370 18.22 -7.92 11.06
C ILE A 370 17.06 -8.64 11.77
N ARG A 371 17.30 -9.84 12.33
CA ARG A 371 16.29 -10.59 13.09
C ARG A 371 15.75 -9.80 14.28
N ARG A 372 16.63 -9.18 15.06
CA ARG A 372 16.26 -8.34 16.21
C ARG A 372 15.39 -7.16 15.78
N PHE A 373 15.81 -6.46 14.73
CA PHE A 373 15.10 -5.30 14.21
C PHE A 373 13.74 -5.67 13.65
N ILE A 374 13.64 -6.75 12.88
CA ILE A 374 12.36 -7.30 12.39
C ILE A 374 11.43 -7.62 13.55
N GLU A 375 11.88 -8.33 14.58
CA GLU A 375 11.01 -8.69 15.71
C GLU A 375 10.49 -7.48 16.50
N ALA A 376 11.33 -6.46 16.70
CA ALA A 376 10.90 -5.23 17.35
C ALA A 376 9.84 -4.48 16.52
N GLN A 377 10.02 -4.44 15.20
CA GLN A 377 9.04 -3.86 14.27
C GLN A 377 7.72 -4.64 14.26
N LEU A 378 7.76 -5.97 14.21
CA LEU A 378 6.56 -6.80 14.29
C LEU A 378 5.77 -6.56 15.58
N ASP A 379 6.45 -6.51 16.72
CA ASP A 379 5.81 -6.24 18.02
C ASP A 379 5.25 -4.81 18.08
N ALA A 380 5.94 -3.84 17.49
CA ALA A 380 5.51 -2.45 17.40
C ALA A 380 4.27 -2.28 16.51
N PHE A 381 4.24 -2.91 15.35
CA PHE A 381 3.19 -2.67 14.34
C PHE A 381 1.91 -3.47 14.64
N GLU A 382 2.02 -4.60 15.35
CA GLU A 382 0.85 -5.32 15.87
C GLU A 382 0.17 -4.65 17.07
N LYS A 383 0.69 -3.51 17.55
CA LYS A 383 -0.02 -2.67 18.56
C LYS A 383 -1.34 -2.11 18.01
N HIS A 384 -1.49 -1.94 16.69
CA HIS A 384 -2.77 -1.61 16.05
C HIS A 384 -3.16 -2.67 15.00
N THR A 385 -3.42 -2.33 13.74
CA THR A 385 -4.06 -3.27 12.80
C THR A 385 -3.08 -4.30 12.26
N GLY A 386 -1.80 -3.96 12.14
CA GLY A 386 -0.76 -4.89 11.71
C GLY A 386 0.18 -4.29 10.68
N TRP A 387 0.72 -5.14 9.81
CA TRP A 387 1.88 -4.81 9.00
C TRP A 387 1.90 -5.55 7.66
N ILE A 388 2.59 -4.97 6.68
CA ILE A 388 2.86 -5.57 5.38
C ILE A 388 4.34 -5.30 5.02
N TYR A 389 5.15 -6.36 4.92
CA TYR A 389 6.59 -6.24 4.70
C TYR A 389 6.89 -5.84 3.24
N TRP A 390 7.90 -4.98 3.04
CA TRP A 390 8.43 -4.64 1.72
C TRP A 390 9.81 -5.28 1.50
N THR A 391 9.95 -6.32 0.66
CA THR A 391 8.98 -6.96 -0.25
C THR A 391 9.14 -8.49 -0.23
N TRP A 392 8.29 -9.22 -0.97
CA TRP A 392 8.35 -10.69 -0.99
C TRP A 392 9.68 -11.23 -1.53
N THR A 393 10.17 -10.68 -2.64
CA THR A 393 11.43 -11.14 -3.24
C THR A 393 12.11 -10.05 -4.06
N THR A 394 13.43 -10.16 -4.22
CA THR A 394 14.26 -9.30 -5.07
C THR A 394 15.31 -10.15 -5.81
N GLU A 395 15.96 -9.60 -6.83
CA GLU A 395 17.04 -10.32 -7.52
C GLU A 395 18.36 -10.36 -6.74
N GLY A 396 18.54 -9.53 -5.69
CA GLY A 396 19.80 -9.50 -4.97
C GLY A 396 19.93 -8.49 -3.82
N ALA A 397 18.82 -8.04 -3.23
CA ALA A 397 18.80 -7.13 -2.09
C ALA A 397 18.42 -7.91 -0.81
N PRO A 398 19.39 -8.54 -0.10
CA PRO A 398 19.09 -9.50 0.97
C PRO A 398 18.34 -8.89 2.16
N GLU A 399 18.53 -7.60 2.43
CA GLU A 399 17.82 -6.88 3.49
C GLU A 399 16.33 -6.66 3.18
N TRP A 400 15.91 -6.82 1.92
CA TRP A 400 14.57 -6.52 1.41
C TRP A 400 13.81 -7.75 0.88
N ASP A 401 14.46 -8.92 0.85
CA ASP A 401 13.90 -10.16 0.30
C ASP A 401 13.35 -11.06 1.42
N MET A 402 12.05 -10.94 1.71
CA MET A 402 11.39 -11.72 2.76
C MET A 402 11.50 -13.23 2.52
N LYS A 403 11.30 -13.69 1.28
CA LYS A 403 11.34 -15.10 0.89
C LYS A 403 12.68 -15.75 1.28
N ARG A 404 13.79 -15.09 0.96
CA ARG A 404 15.14 -15.56 1.32
C ARG A 404 15.43 -15.40 2.81
N GLN A 405 14.90 -14.36 3.46
CA GLN A 405 15.04 -14.20 4.91
C GLN A 405 14.30 -15.28 5.70
N LEU A 406 13.11 -15.71 5.26
CA LEU A 406 12.39 -16.86 5.84
C LEU A 406 13.21 -18.14 5.68
N ALA A 407 13.75 -18.39 4.48
CA ALA A 407 14.57 -19.57 4.21
C ALA A 407 15.87 -19.61 5.04
N ALA A 408 16.43 -18.44 5.35
CA ALA A 408 17.63 -18.29 6.17
C ALA A 408 17.34 -18.12 7.69
N ASN A 409 16.09 -18.23 8.13
CA ASN A 409 15.64 -18.01 9.52
C ASN A 409 15.98 -16.60 10.07
N VAL A 410 16.13 -15.62 9.18
CA VAL A 410 16.31 -14.19 9.52
C VAL A 410 14.96 -13.52 9.73
N PHE A 411 13.94 -13.89 8.96
CA PHE A 411 12.56 -13.51 9.25
C PHE A 411 11.89 -14.60 10.12
N PRO A 412 11.05 -14.25 11.12
CA PRO A 412 10.25 -15.21 11.87
C PRO A 412 9.45 -16.20 11.01
N ASN A 413 9.59 -17.51 11.28
CA ASN A 413 8.79 -18.56 10.65
C ASN A 413 8.33 -19.61 11.69
N PRO A 414 7.02 -19.69 12.04
CA PRO A 414 5.95 -18.81 11.57
C PRO A 414 6.21 -17.35 11.96
N VAL A 415 5.55 -16.40 11.29
CA VAL A 415 5.77 -14.94 11.47
C VAL A 415 5.50 -14.44 12.90
N THR A 416 4.82 -15.24 13.71
CA THR A 416 4.57 -15.00 15.15
C THR A 416 5.70 -15.43 16.08
N SER A 417 6.70 -16.16 15.58
CA SER A 417 7.82 -16.62 16.40
C SER A 417 8.71 -15.45 16.84
N ARG A 418 9.32 -15.59 18.02
CA ARG A 418 10.29 -14.64 18.56
C ARG A 418 11.52 -15.36 19.09
N GLN A 419 12.70 -14.88 18.71
CA GLN A 419 14.00 -15.23 19.29
C GLN A 419 14.45 -14.15 20.30
N PHE A 420 13.96 -12.93 20.14
CA PHE A 420 14.24 -11.75 20.95
C PHE A 420 12.93 -11.13 21.48
N PRO A 421 12.17 -11.83 22.35
CA PRO A 421 10.92 -11.30 22.90
C PRO A 421 11.17 -10.14 23.89
N GLY A 422 10.21 -9.21 23.97
CA GLY A 422 10.22 -8.12 24.97
C GLY A 422 11.21 -7.00 24.67
N GLN A 423 11.47 -6.73 23.38
CA GLN A 423 12.25 -5.57 22.94
C GLN A 423 11.46 -4.26 23.06
N CYS A 424 10.14 -4.35 22.88
CA CYS A 424 9.12 -3.40 23.29
C CYS A 424 8.32 -4.01 24.46
#